data_AF-A0A8D2BCC8-F1
#
_entry.id   AF-A0A8D2BCC8-F1
#
_cell.length_a   1.000
_cell.length_b   1.000
_cell.length_c   1.000
_cell.angle_alpha   90.00
_cell.angle_beta   90.00
_cell.angle_gamma   90.00
#
_symmetry.space_group_name_H-M   'P 1'
#
loop_
_entity.id
_entity.type
_entity.pdbx_description
1 polymer ?
#
loop_
_entity_poly.entity_id
_entity_poly.type
_entity_poly.pdbx_seq_one_letter_code
_entity_poly.pdbx_strand_id
1 'polypeptide(L)'
;ITSEKHKLHEHLKTSAEQHQRTMSAEQAAITSEFESYKVRVHNVLKQQKNKSVSQAETEGGKQEREHMEMLIDQLKIKLQESQNNLQMNVSEFQTLQSEHDTLLERHNRMLQETVSKEFLSLFMLCSVQSENLMLKSEHAQTISQLTSQNEEHRKTMETLQQQLSKVKAQLFQLKSEPSTRSPASSHQPLKNLQERRNPDFPLLDMHTVTREEGEGMETTDTESLSSASTHTQSLEQLLNSPETKLEQHIAEPPLWHAEFTKEELVQKLSSTTKSADHLNGLLRETEATNAILMEQIKLLKSEIRRLERNQEGEKSVANLEYLKNVLLQFIFLKPGSERERLPPVIDTVLQLSPEEKGKTCYHCSRYVKGAATSVYYLH
;
A
#
# COMPACT_ATOMS: atom_id res chain seq x y z
N ILE A 1 -93.19 -118.29 -7.50
CA ILE A 1 -92.38 -117.95 -8.70
C ILE A 1 -92.73 -116.58 -9.31
N THR A 2 -93.98 -116.29 -9.71
CA THR A 2 -94.34 -114.98 -10.32
C THR A 2 -94.34 -113.78 -9.35
N SER A 3 -94.80 -113.97 -8.11
CA SER A 3 -94.80 -112.91 -7.08
C SER A 3 -93.39 -112.51 -6.62
N GLU A 4 -92.47 -113.48 -6.45
CA GLU A 4 -91.09 -113.22 -6.06
C GLU A 4 -90.28 -112.50 -7.15
N LYS A 5 -90.51 -112.86 -8.43
CA LYS A 5 -89.89 -112.17 -9.56
C LYS A 5 -90.33 -110.71 -9.67
N HIS A 6 -91.60 -110.42 -9.38
CA HIS A 6 -92.11 -109.05 -9.36
C HIS A 6 -91.54 -108.24 -8.17
N LYS A 7 -91.44 -108.85 -6.98
CA LYS A 7 -90.79 -108.23 -5.82
C LYS A 7 -89.31 -107.92 -6.05
N LEU A 8 -88.57 -108.82 -6.69
CA LEU A 8 -87.17 -108.59 -7.06
C LEU A 8 -87.02 -107.50 -8.13
N HIS A 9 -87.93 -107.44 -9.11
CA HIS A 9 -87.91 -106.40 -10.12
C HIS A 9 -88.22 -105.00 -9.55
N GLU A 10 -89.21 -104.88 -8.67
CA GLU A 10 -89.50 -103.64 -7.94
C GLU A 10 -88.35 -103.25 -7.00
N HIS A 11 -87.71 -104.22 -6.34
CA HIS A 11 -86.51 -103.95 -5.52
C HIS A 11 -85.32 -103.47 -6.37
N LEU A 12 -85.09 -104.06 -7.55
CA LEU A 12 -84.05 -103.62 -8.49
C LEU A 12 -84.35 -102.23 -9.06
N LYS A 13 -85.61 -101.96 -9.39
CA LYS A 13 -86.05 -100.65 -9.91
C LYS A 13 -85.90 -99.56 -8.85
N THR A 14 -86.37 -99.81 -7.62
CA THR A 14 -86.20 -98.87 -6.50
C THR A 14 -84.72 -98.66 -6.15
N SER A 15 -83.90 -99.71 -6.18
CA SER A 15 -82.45 -99.60 -5.98
C SER A 15 -81.75 -98.81 -7.10
N ALA A 16 -82.12 -99.00 -8.36
CA ALA A 16 -81.57 -98.24 -9.49
C ALA A 16 -82.00 -96.76 -9.45
N GLU A 17 -83.27 -96.48 -9.15
CA GLU A 17 -83.78 -95.13 -8.94
C GLU A 17 -83.09 -94.45 -7.75
N GLN A 18 -82.85 -95.19 -6.67
CA GLN A 18 -82.10 -94.71 -5.51
C GLN A 18 -80.66 -94.38 -5.88
N HIS A 19 -79.95 -95.26 -6.60
CA HIS A 19 -78.59 -94.98 -7.09
C HIS A 19 -78.53 -93.78 -8.04
N GLN A 20 -79.50 -93.63 -8.95
CA GLN A 20 -79.54 -92.48 -9.84
C GLN A 20 -79.80 -91.17 -9.08
N ARG A 21 -80.65 -91.20 -8.05
CA ARG A 21 -80.86 -90.05 -7.15
C ARG A 21 -79.59 -89.73 -6.36
N THR A 22 -78.87 -90.73 -5.84
CA THR A 22 -77.61 -90.53 -5.12
C THR A 22 -76.53 -89.94 -6.03
N MET A 23 -76.31 -90.50 -7.22
CA MET A 23 -75.34 -89.98 -8.20
C MET A 23 -75.68 -88.55 -8.64
N SER A 24 -76.96 -88.24 -8.87
CA SER A 24 -77.39 -86.87 -9.22
C SER A 24 -77.17 -85.89 -8.07
N ALA A 25 -77.37 -86.32 -6.82
CA ALA A 25 -77.11 -85.50 -5.64
C ALA A 25 -75.60 -85.24 -5.45
N GLU A 26 -74.77 -86.26 -5.66
CA GLU A 26 -73.30 -86.13 -5.63
C GLU A 26 -72.79 -85.21 -6.74
N GLN A 27 -73.32 -85.33 -7.96
CA GLN A 27 -72.97 -84.42 -9.06
C GLN A 27 -73.36 -82.96 -8.76
N ALA A 28 -74.54 -82.73 -8.17
CA ALA A 28 -74.96 -81.40 -7.75
C ALA A 28 -74.07 -80.84 -6.63
N ALA A 29 -73.68 -81.68 -5.67
CA ALA A 29 -72.76 -81.31 -4.59
C ALA A 29 -71.37 -80.92 -5.15
N ILE A 30 -70.77 -81.76 -6.00
CA ILE A 30 -69.48 -81.48 -6.64
C ILE A 30 -69.53 -80.19 -7.48
N THR A 31 -70.63 -79.98 -8.21
CA THR A 31 -70.80 -78.75 -9.00
C THR A 31 -70.88 -77.52 -8.10
N SER A 32 -71.61 -77.60 -6.98
CA SER A 32 -71.68 -76.53 -5.98
C SER A 32 -70.32 -76.25 -5.33
N GLU A 33 -69.56 -77.29 -5.00
CA GLU A 33 -68.21 -77.18 -4.46
C GLU A 33 -67.25 -76.55 -5.48
N PHE A 34 -67.37 -76.90 -6.75
CA PHE A 34 -66.57 -76.33 -7.83
C PHE A 34 -66.89 -74.84 -8.07
N GLU A 35 -68.17 -74.47 -8.10
CA GLU A 35 -68.57 -73.05 -8.17
C GLU A 35 -68.05 -72.27 -6.96
N SER A 36 -68.16 -72.85 -5.76
CA SER A 36 -67.62 -72.26 -4.53
C SER A 36 -66.10 -72.14 -4.55
N TYR A 37 -65.40 -73.10 -5.17
CA TYR A 37 -63.96 -73.05 -5.37
C TYR A 37 -63.56 -71.93 -6.35
N LYS A 38 -64.25 -71.79 -7.49
CA LYS A 38 -64.00 -70.69 -8.44
C LYS A 38 -64.16 -69.33 -7.78
N VAL A 39 -65.21 -69.13 -6.98
CA VAL A 39 -65.42 -67.87 -6.25
C VAL A 39 -64.28 -67.62 -5.25
N ARG A 40 -63.83 -68.64 -4.51
CA ARG A 40 -62.67 -68.51 -3.60
C ARG A 40 -61.40 -68.15 -4.36
N VAL A 41 -61.07 -68.84 -5.45
CA VAL A 41 -59.88 -68.55 -6.26
C VAL A 41 -59.94 -67.13 -6.83
N HIS A 42 -61.09 -66.74 -7.39
CA HIS A 42 -61.28 -65.39 -7.91
C HIS A 42 -61.11 -64.32 -6.82
N ASN A 43 -61.64 -64.56 -5.63
CA ASN A 43 -61.45 -63.65 -4.49
C ASN A 43 -59.99 -63.59 -4.02
N VAL A 44 -59.28 -64.72 -3.97
CA VAL A 44 -57.85 -64.76 -3.62
C VAL A 44 -57.01 -63.99 -4.65
N LEU A 45 -57.25 -64.21 -5.94
CA LEU A 45 -56.56 -63.49 -7.01
C LEU A 45 -56.85 -61.99 -6.96
N LYS A 46 -58.11 -61.60 -6.70
CA LYS A 46 -58.49 -60.19 -6.53
C LYS A 46 -57.80 -59.57 -5.30
N GLN A 47 -57.71 -60.30 -4.18
CA GLN A 47 -56.98 -59.84 -3.00
C GLN A 47 -55.48 -59.71 -3.26
N GLN A 48 -54.84 -60.66 -3.96
CA GLN A 48 -53.43 -60.55 -4.33
C GLN A 48 -53.16 -59.37 -5.28
N LYS A 49 -54.03 -59.17 -6.27
CA LYS A 49 -53.94 -58.01 -7.18
C LYS A 49 -54.10 -56.68 -6.44
N ASN A 50 -55.11 -56.57 -5.56
CA ASN A 50 -55.31 -55.35 -4.79
C ASN A 50 -54.15 -55.11 -3.80
N LYS A 51 -53.64 -56.17 -3.16
CA LYS A 51 -52.49 -56.08 -2.24
C LYS A 51 -51.22 -55.61 -2.94
N SER A 52 -50.93 -56.12 -4.15
CA SER A 52 -49.77 -55.68 -4.93
C SER A 52 -49.89 -54.24 -5.42
N VAL A 53 -51.09 -53.81 -5.85
CA VAL A 53 -51.33 -52.40 -6.24
C VAL A 53 -51.16 -51.46 -5.04
N SER A 54 -51.77 -51.76 -3.89
CA SER A 54 -51.62 -50.92 -2.69
C SER A 54 -50.19 -50.90 -2.16
N GLN A 55 -49.43 -51.99 -2.30
CA GLN A 55 -48.01 -52.02 -1.93
C GLN A 55 -47.17 -51.12 -2.84
N ALA A 56 -47.39 -51.15 -4.16
CA ALA A 56 -46.68 -50.28 -5.10
C ALA A 56 -46.99 -48.79 -4.87
N GLU A 57 -48.24 -48.42 -4.59
CA GLU A 57 -48.63 -47.04 -4.23
C GLU A 57 -47.97 -46.59 -2.92
N THR A 58 -47.89 -47.48 -1.92
CA THR A 58 -47.25 -47.20 -0.63
C THR A 58 -45.74 -47.02 -0.78
N GLU A 59 -45.09 -47.86 -1.60
CA GLU A 59 -43.65 -47.78 -1.90
C GLU A 59 -43.32 -46.51 -2.70
N GLY A 60 -44.14 -46.15 -3.69
CA GLY A 60 -43.98 -44.89 -4.44
C GLY A 60 -44.10 -43.66 -3.55
N GLY A 61 -45.13 -43.60 -2.69
CA GLY A 61 -45.29 -42.52 -1.72
C GLY A 61 -44.23 -42.51 -0.61
N LYS A 62 -43.51 -43.62 -0.40
CA LYS A 62 -42.34 -43.67 0.49
C LYS A 62 -41.12 -43.05 -0.18
N GLN A 63 -40.84 -43.41 -1.43
CA GLN A 63 -39.73 -42.85 -2.21
C GLN A 63 -39.87 -41.34 -2.42
N GLU A 64 -41.09 -40.86 -2.71
CA GLU A 64 -41.34 -39.42 -2.84
C GLU A 64 -41.11 -38.67 -1.52
N ARG A 65 -41.52 -39.25 -0.39
CA ARG A 65 -41.22 -38.68 0.94
C ARG A 65 -39.72 -38.62 1.22
N GLU A 66 -38.99 -39.70 0.95
CA GLU A 66 -37.54 -39.75 1.11
C GLU A 66 -36.84 -38.71 0.22
N HIS A 67 -37.30 -38.51 -1.03
CA HIS A 67 -36.79 -37.46 -1.91
C HIS A 67 -37.05 -36.04 -1.38
N MET A 68 -38.27 -35.76 -0.93
CA MET A 68 -38.61 -34.46 -0.34
C MET A 68 -37.80 -34.19 0.94
N GLU A 69 -37.56 -35.23 1.75
CA GLU A 69 -36.73 -35.12 2.96
C GLU A 69 -35.27 -34.77 2.62
N MET A 70 -34.68 -35.42 1.61
CA MET A 70 -33.35 -35.04 1.11
C MET A 70 -33.30 -33.60 0.58
N LEU A 71 -34.34 -33.14 -0.13
CA LEU A 71 -34.40 -31.77 -0.63
C LEU A 71 -34.51 -30.76 0.53
N ILE A 72 -35.32 -31.07 1.54
CA ILE A 72 -35.44 -30.27 2.76
C ILE A 72 -34.08 -30.16 3.45
N ASP A 73 -33.35 -31.26 3.59
CA ASP A 73 -32.04 -31.24 4.24
C ASP A 73 -30.99 -30.47 3.42
N GLN A 74 -31.02 -30.57 2.09
CA GLN A 74 -30.18 -29.73 1.24
C GLN A 74 -30.52 -28.24 1.39
N LEU A 75 -31.81 -27.89 1.47
CA LEU A 75 -32.23 -26.51 1.69
C LEU A 75 -31.83 -25.99 3.07
N LYS A 76 -31.88 -26.84 4.11
CA LYS A 76 -31.39 -26.50 5.45
C LYS A 76 -29.89 -26.21 5.45
N ILE A 77 -29.09 -27.04 4.76
CA ILE A 77 -27.64 -26.82 4.62
C ILE A 77 -27.38 -25.49 3.94
N LYS A 78 -28.02 -25.22 2.80
CA LYS A 78 -27.86 -23.94 2.07
C LYS A 78 -28.30 -22.73 2.90
N LEU A 79 -29.39 -22.86 3.66
CA LEU A 79 -29.83 -21.80 4.57
C LEU A 79 -28.79 -21.52 5.65
N GLN A 80 -28.23 -22.58 6.25
CA GLN A 80 -27.18 -22.46 7.26
C GLN A 80 -25.90 -21.84 6.68
N GLU A 81 -25.47 -22.25 5.49
CA GLU A 81 -24.33 -21.66 4.78
C GLU A 81 -24.55 -20.17 4.50
N SER A 82 -25.73 -19.81 4.00
CA SER A 82 -26.08 -18.40 3.76
C SER A 82 -26.11 -17.59 5.05
N GLN A 83 -26.58 -18.18 6.16
CA GLN A 83 -26.60 -17.53 7.47
C GLN A 83 -25.18 -17.32 8.01
N ASN A 84 -24.30 -18.32 7.86
CA ASN A 84 -22.90 -18.21 8.25
C ASN A 84 -22.17 -17.14 7.42
N ASN A 85 -22.38 -17.11 6.09
CA ASN A 85 -21.82 -16.09 5.21
C ASN A 85 -22.30 -14.69 5.58
N LEU A 86 -23.59 -14.53 5.89
CA LEU A 86 -24.12 -13.25 6.37
C LEU A 86 -23.46 -12.83 7.69
N GLN A 87 -23.28 -13.76 8.63
CA GLN A 87 -22.62 -13.49 9.90
C GLN A 87 -21.16 -13.06 9.71
N MET A 88 -20.41 -13.71 8.82
CA MET A 88 -19.04 -13.31 8.47
C MET A 88 -19.02 -11.90 7.88
N ASN A 89 -19.85 -11.62 6.87
CA ASN A 89 -19.94 -10.29 6.26
C ASN A 89 -20.33 -9.19 7.27
N VAL A 90 -21.22 -9.49 8.22
CA VAL A 90 -21.58 -8.55 9.30
C VAL A 90 -20.38 -8.27 10.20
N SER A 91 -19.60 -9.29 10.55
CA SER A 91 -18.39 -9.09 11.36
C SER A 91 -17.32 -8.29 10.61
N GLU A 92 -17.12 -8.54 9.31
CA GLU A 92 -16.20 -7.77 8.46
C GLU A 92 -16.64 -6.31 8.32
N PHE A 93 -17.95 -6.07 8.17
CA PHE A 93 -18.49 -4.71 8.14
C PHE A 93 -18.25 -3.97 9.46
N GLN A 94 -18.42 -4.65 10.61
CA GLN A 94 -18.15 -4.07 11.92
C GLN A 94 -16.67 -3.71 12.09
N THR A 95 -15.75 -4.59 11.64
CA THR A 95 -14.31 -4.28 11.69
C THR A 95 -13.97 -3.10 10.80
N LEU A 96 -14.46 -3.08 9.55
CA LEU A 96 -14.24 -1.96 8.62
C LEU A 96 -14.81 -0.64 9.16
N GLN A 97 -15.99 -0.67 9.80
CA GLN A 97 -16.56 0.51 10.44
C GLN A 97 -15.66 1.03 11.56
N SER A 98 -15.13 0.14 12.42
CA SER A 98 -14.22 0.53 13.51
C SER A 98 -12.90 1.11 13.00
N GLU A 99 -12.36 0.58 11.89
CA GLU A 99 -11.17 1.10 11.23
C GLU A 99 -11.43 2.48 10.63
N HIS A 100 -12.60 2.66 10.00
CA HIS A 100 -13.01 3.96 9.47
C HIS A 100 -13.09 5.03 10.57
N ASP A 101 -13.75 4.71 11.69
CA ASP A 101 -13.89 5.63 12.82
C ASP A 101 -12.52 5.99 13.42
N THR A 102 -11.63 4.99 13.56
CA THR A 102 -10.26 5.19 14.05
C THR A 102 -9.43 6.08 13.10
N LEU A 103 -9.57 5.86 11.79
CA LEU A 103 -8.86 6.66 10.78
C LEU A 103 -9.38 8.10 10.75
N LEU A 104 -10.68 8.29 10.89
CA LEU A 104 -11.30 9.61 10.98
C LEU A 104 -10.82 10.37 12.22
N GLU A 105 -10.72 9.70 13.37
CA GLU A 105 -10.14 10.30 14.58
C GLU A 105 -8.68 10.69 14.38
N ARG A 106 -7.87 9.81 13.79
CA ARG A 106 -6.45 10.10 13.48
C ARG A 106 -6.31 11.29 12.54
N HIS A 107 -7.15 11.36 11.50
CA HIS A 107 -7.14 12.47 10.55
C HIS A 107 -7.48 13.80 11.24
N ASN A 108 -8.54 13.83 12.04
CA ASN A 108 -8.93 15.02 12.80
C ASN A 108 -7.81 15.47 13.76
N ARG A 109 -7.15 14.52 14.44
CA ARG A 109 -6.01 14.80 15.31
C ARG A 109 -4.83 15.42 14.56
N MET A 110 -4.47 14.86 13.41
CA MET A 110 -3.41 15.40 12.55
C MET A 110 -3.74 16.81 12.06
N LEU A 111 -4.99 17.07 11.67
CA LEU A 111 -5.43 18.42 11.29
C LEU A 111 -5.27 19.40 12.45
N GLN A 112 -5.69 19.03 13.66
CA GLN A 112 -5.55 19.86 14.85
C GLN A 112 -4.07 20.14 15.18
N GLU A 113 -3.20 19.14 15.08
CA GLU A 113 -1.76 19.30 15.26
C GLU A 113 -1.14 20.23 14.21
N THR A 114 -1.57 20.09 12.95
CA THR A 114 -1.07 20.93 11.84
C THR A 114 -1.46 22.39 12.06
N VAL A 115 -2.72 22.66 12.39
CA VAL A 115 -3.21 24.00 12.71
C VAL A 115 -2.48 24.57 13.93
N SER A 116 -2.22 23.76 14.96
CA SER A 116 -1.48 24.19 16.15
C SER A 116 -0.03 24.57 15.84
N LYS A 117 0.65 23.78 14.99
CA LYS A 117 2.02 24.06 14.53
C LYS A 117 2.08 25.30 13.64
N GLU A 118 1.12 25.49 12.76
CA GLU A 118 1.00 26.69 11.93
C GLU A 118 0.80 27.93 12.79
N PHE A 119 -0.11 27.88 13.76
CA PHE A 119 -0.33 28.95 14.72
C PHE A 119 0.96 29.30 15.49
N LEU A 120 1.66 28.28 16.01
CA LEU A 120 2.92 28.48 16.74
C LEU A 120 4.00 29.11 15.85
N SER A 121 4.11 28.65 14.61
CA SER A 121 5.10 29.16 13.65
C SER A 121 4.81 30.62 13.27
N LEU A 122 3.54 30.97 13.03
CA LEU A 122 3.12 32.35 12.78
C LEU A 122 3.37 33.26 13.99
N PHE A 123 3.10 32.77 15.19
CA PHE A 123 3.39 33.50 16.42
C PHE A 123 4.89 33.80 16.58
N MET A 124 5.75 32.79 16.37
CA MET A 124 7.21 32.99 16.43
C MET A 124 7.69 33.97 15.35
N LEU A 125 7.17 33.86 14.13
CA LEU A 125 7.53 34.78 13.04
C LEU A 125 7.19 36.24 13.41
N CYS A 126 6.01 36.47 13.98
CA CYS A 126 5.59 37.80 14.42
C CYS A 126 6.51 38.34 15.54
N SER A 127 6.89 37.49 16.50
CA SER A 127 7.83 37.85 17.56
C SER A 127 9.19 38.26 17.00
N VAL A 128 9.77 37.45 16.11
CA VAL A 128 11.07 37.74 15.47
C VAL A 128 10.98 38.99 14.60
N GLN A 129 9.88 39.20 13.88
CA GLN A 129 9.68 40.40 13.08
C GLN A 129 9.63 41.67 13.95
N SER A 130 8.98 41.60 15.11
CA SER A 130 8.94 42.71 16.07
C SER A 130 10.33 43.01 16.65
N GLU A 131 11.08 41.98 17.04
CA GLU A 131 12.46 42.13 17.53
C GLU A 131 13.39 42.70 16.45
N ASN A 132 13.28 42.22 15.21
CA ASN A 132 14.06 42.73 14.09
C ASN A 132 13.78 44.21 13.82
N LEU A 133 12.52 44.65 13.96
CA LEU A 133 12.15 46.06 13.85
C LEU A 133 12.79 46.90 14.97
N MET A 134 12.76 46.41 16.22
CA MET A 134 13.41 47.06 17.36
C MET A 134 14.91 47.20 17.12
N LEU A 135 15.60 46.11 16.78
CA LEU A 135 17.04 46.11 16.51
C LEU A 135 17.42 47.05 15.35
N LYS A 136 16.61 47.10 14.28
CA LYS A 136 16.81 48.05 13.18
C LYS A 136 16.69 49.50 13.64
N SER A 137 15.72 49.80 14.51
CA SER A 137 15.55 51.14 15.09
C SER A 137 16.75 51.52 15.97
N GLU A 138 17.19 50.61 16.85
CA GLU A 138 18.38 50.82 17.70
C GLU A 138 19.64 51.03 16.86
N HIS A 139 19.85 50.19 15.84
CA HIS A 139 20.98 50.34 14.93
C HIS A 139 20.97 51.68 14.19
N ALA A 140 19.81 52.10 13.69
CA ALA A 140 19.66 53.41 13.05
C ALA A 140 19.96 54.56 14.03
N GLN A 141 19.56 54.44 15.29
CA GLN A 141 19.87 55.41 16.34
C GLN A 141 21.38 55.47 16.62
N THR A 142 22.06 54.32 16.77
CA THR A 142 23.51 54.26 16.98
C THR A 142 24.28 54.85 15.79
N ILE A 143 23.87 54.55 14.55
CA ILE A 143 24.47 55.15 13.35
C ILE A 143 24.34 56.68 13.39
N SER A 144 23.15 57.19 13.68
CA SER A 144 22.91 58.64 13.77
C SER A 144 23.83 59.29 14.81
N GLN A 145 23.98 58.66 15.97
CA GLN A 145 24.85 59.13 17.05
C GLN A 145 26.34 59.08 16.70
N LEU A 146 26.82 58.02 16.05
CA LEU A 146 28.21 57.94 15.56
C LEU A 146 28.47 58.95 14.44
N THR A 147 27.49 59.19 13.58
CA THR A 147 27.61 60.17 12.48
C THR A 147 27.73 61.58 13.02
N SER A 148 26.95 61.94 14.05
CA SER A 148 27.04 63.26 14.68
C SER A 148 28.38 63.45 15.41
N GLN A 149 28.87 62.44 16.14
CA GLN A 149 30.19 62.48 16.76
C GLN A 149 31.33 62.60 15.73
N ASN A 150 31.27 61.85 14.63
CA ASN A 150 32.26 61.97 13.56
C ASN A 150 32.26 63.37 12.93
N GLU A 151 31.09 63.98 12.73
CA GLU A 151 30.98 65.33 12.20
C GLU A 151 31.53 66.39 13.16
N GLU A 152 31.33 66.22 14.48
CA GLU A 152 31.92 67.07 15.51
C GLU A 152 33.46 66.91 15.56
N HIS A 153 33.95 65.67 15.53
CA HIS A 153 35.37 65.37 15.44
C HIS A 153 35.99 65.97 14.18
N ARG A 154 35.30 65.90 13.03
CA ARG A 154 35.72 66.51 11.77
C ARG A 154 35.87 68.02 11.91
N LYS A 155 34.87 68.72 12.48
CA LYS A 155 34.93 70.18 12.73
C LYS A 155 36.07 70.55 13.68
N THR A 156 36.30 69.74 14.71
CA THR A 156 37.40 69.94 15.66
C THR A 156 38.75 69.79 14.98
N MET A 157 38.94 68.74 14.18
CA MET A 157 40.15 68.55 13.38
C MET A 157 40.38 69.71 12.41
N GLU A 158 39.33 70.19 11.73
CA GLU A 158 39.41 71.32 10.81
C GLU A 158 39.85 72.61 11.52
N THR A 159 39.33 72.85 12.73
CA THR A 159 39.72 73.99 13.57
C THR A 159 41.19 73.90 14.00
N LEU A 160 41.64 72.72 14.47
CA LEU A 160 43.04 72.49 14.84
C LEU A 160 43.98 72.63 13.64
N GLN A 161 43.58 72.14 12.46
CA GLN A 161 44.31 72.31 11.20
C GLN A 161 44.50 73.80 10.87
N GLN A 162 43.45 74.62 11.02
CA GLN A 162 43.50 76.07 10.83
C GLN A 162 44.42 76.77 11.85
N GLN A 163 44.41 76.34 13.12
CA GLN A 163 45.35 76.89 14.10
C GLN A 163 46.81 76.53 13.78
N LEU A 164 47.08 75.28 13.38
CA LEU A 164 48.40 74.84 12.95
C LEU A 164 48.91 75.62 11.74
N SER A 165 48.06 75.92 10.75
CA SER A 165 48.45 76.71 9.59
C SER A 165 48.80 78.16 9.97
N LYS A 166 48.06 78.76 10.89
CA LYS A 166 48.35 80.10 11.42
C LYS A 166 49.69 80.15 12.17
N VAL A 167 49.95 79.18 13.05
CA VAL A 167 51.22 79.07 13.77
C VAL A 167 52.38 78.83 12.80
N LYS A 168 52.22 77.94 11.81
CA LYS A 168 53.23 77.72 10.76
C LYS A 168 53.54 79.01 10.00
N ALA A 169 52.52 79.80 9.64
CA ALA A 169 52.70 81.08 8.96
C ALA A 169 53.46 82.10 9.82
N GLN A 170 53.17 82.17 11.13
CA GLN A 170 53.90 83.02 12.08
C GLN A 170 55.36 82.60 12.21
N LEU A 171 55.64 81.29 12.34
CA LEU A 171 57.00 80.75 12.37
C LEU A 171 57.77 81.07 11.07
N PHE A 172 57.10 81.03 9.92
CA PHE A 172 57.69 81.38 8.64
C PHE A 172 58.01 82.88 8.55
N GLN A 173 57.16 83.76 9.09
CA GLN A 173 57.45 85.20 9.21
C GLN A 173 58.63 85.50 10.14
N LEU A 174 58.67 84.88 11.32
CA LEU A 174 59.80 84.98 12.27
C LEU A 174 61.12 84.46 11.69
N LYS A 175 61.08 83.53 10.73
CA LYS A 175 62.26 83.01 10.04
C LYS A 175 62.69 83.83 8.82
N SER A 176 61.83 84.72 8.31
CA SER A 176 62.10 85.56 7.13
C SER A 176 62.56 86.99 7.45
N GLU A 177 62.76 87.31 8.73
CA GLU A 177 63.40 88.54 9.19
C GLU A 177 64.94 88.48 8.96
N PRO A 178 65.59 89.50 8.36
CA PRO A 178 67.00 89.44 8.04
C PRO A 178 67.85 89.72 9.28
N SER A 179 68.53 88.72 9.81
CA SER A 179 69.71 88.93 10.67
C SER A 179 70.90 88.14 10.15
N THR A 180 71.87 88.89 9.67
CA THR A 180 73.23 88.49 9.30
C THR A 180 73.99 87.95 10.52
N ARG A 181 74.25 86.64 10.59
CA ARG A 181 75.59 86.03 10.79
C ARG A 181 75.52 84.49 10.71
N SER A 182 76.53 83.93 10.06
CA SER A 182 76.80 82.49 9.80
C SER A 182 78.13 82.10 10.50
N PRO A 183 78.67 80.86 10.50
CA PRO A 183 78.11 79.49 10.42
C PRO A 183 78.66 78.54 11.52
N ALA A 184 78.36 77.23 11.37
CA ALA A 184 79.10 76.03 11.84
C ALA A 184 78.69 75.48 13.23
N SER A 185 78.63 74.17 13.50
CA SER A 185 78.73 72.91 12.73
C SER A 185 78.48 71.79 13.76
N SER A 186 78.14 70.58 13.27
CA SER A 186 78.55 69.29 13.86
C SER A 186 77.60 68.55 14.82
N HIS A 187 76.96 67.52 14.25
CA HIS A 187 76.81 66.13 14.73
C HIS A 187 76.13 65.79 16.09
N GLN A 188 75.01 65.03 15.99
CA GLN A 188 74.53 63.80 16.69
C GLN A 188 75.09 63.40 18.10
N PRO A 189 74.51 62.42 18.85
CA PRO A 189 73.13 61.92 18.99
C PRO A 189 72.69 61.71 20.50
N LEU A 190 71.44 61.24 20.70
CA LEU A 190 70.99 60.28 21.75
C LEU A 190 70.65 60.75 23.22
N LYS A 191 69.49 60.23 23.69
CA LYS A 191 69.04 59.91 25.09
C LYS A 191 68.37 61.03 25.90
N ASN A 192 67.32 60.84 26.73
CA ASN A 192 66.39 59.75 27.09
C ASN A 192 65.36 60.32 28.12
N LEU A 193 64.42 59.47 28.56
CA LEU A 193 63.42 59.56 29.65
C LEU A 193 62.07 60.13 29.21
N GLN A 194 60.92 59.45 29.36
CA GLN A 194 60.47 58.31 30.18
C GLN A 194 59.15 57.85 29.48
N GLU A 195 58.66 56.61 29.45
CA GLU A 195 58.71 55.51 30.41
C GLU A 195 58.15 54.27 29.69
N ARG A 196 58.84 53.12 29.83
CA ARG A 196 58.40 51.82 29.31
C ARG A 196 58.37 50.87 30.47
N ARG A 197 57.18 50.40 30.86
CA ARG A 197 57.00 49.17 31.65
C ARG A 197 55.65 48.53 31.32
N ASN A 198 55.71 47.48 30.49
CA ASN A 198 54.82 46.31 30.51
C ASN A 198 55.03 45.58 31.86
N PRO A 199 54.16 44.65 32.33
CA PRO A 199 52.98 44.04 31.73
C PRO A 199 51.78 43.96 32.71
N ASP A 200 50.64 43.41 32.27
CA ASP A 200 49.82 42.40 33.00
C ASP A 200 48.38 42.36 32.45
N PHE A 201 47.82 41.14 32.40
CA PHE A 201 46.44 40.70 32.08
C PHE A 201 46.17 40.11 30.69
N PRO A 202 45.40 39.01 30.61
CA PRO A 202 45.96 37.69 30.37
C PRO A 202 45.56 37.09 29.01
N LEU A 203 46.51 36.37 28.42
CA LEU A 203 46.32 35.44 27.31
C LEU A 203 46.03 34.06 27.89
N LEU A 204 44.92 33.46 27.45
CA LEU A 204 44.32 32.14 27.77
C LEU A 204 43.20 32.18 28.82
N ASP A 205 41.95 32.07 28.33
CA ASP A 205 41.14 30.90 28.69
C ASP A 205 40.32 30.41 27.48
N MET A 206 40.21 29.08 27.44
CA MET A 206 39.57 28.22 26.47
C MET A 206 38.10 28.00 26.89
N HIS A 207 37.23 27.66 25.93
CA HIS A 207 35.79 27.33 26.07
C HIS A 207 34.86 28.56 26.02
N THR A 208 33.88 28.72 25.13
CA THR A 208 33.03 27.78 24.39
C THR A 208 32.61 28.42 23.06
N VAL A 209 33.04 27.84 21.93
CA VAL A 209 32.34 28.02 20.66
C VAL A 209 31.77 26.65 20.30
N THR A 210 30.50 26.45 20.64
CA THR A 210 29.64 25.47 19.95
C THR A 210 29.55 25.92 18.51
N ARG A 211 30.48 25.41 17.70
CA ARG A 211 30.43 25.51 16.25
C ARG A 211 29.30 24.61 15.78
N GLU A 212 28.39 25.25 15.06
CA GLU A 212 27.25 24.70 14.35
C GLU A 212 27.63 23.46 13.53
N GLU A 213 26.69 22.52 13.51
CA GLU A 213 26.71 21.26 12.79
C GLU A 213 27.01 21.51 11.30
N GLY A 214 28.01 20.80 10.80
CA GLY A 214 28.42 20.86 9.42
C GLY A 214 27.32 20.35 8.50
N GLU A 215 26.97 21.19 7.55
CA GLU A 215 26.39 20.84 6.26
C GLU A 215 27.34 19.92 5.47
N GLY A 216 26.77 18.94 4.75
CA GLY A 216 27.44 18.05 3.79
C GLY A 216 27.64 16.64 4.34
N MET A 217 26.72 15.69 4.14
CA MET A 217 26.45 14.93 2.91
C MET A 217 27.69 14.24 2.30
N GLU A 218 27.52 12.95 2.03
CA GLU A 218 28.33 12.03 1.20
C GLU A 218 29.43 11.21 1.90
N THR A 219 29.10 9.97 2.28
CA THR A 219 29.91 8.76 2.08
C THR A 219 28.96 7.55 2.10
N THR A 220 28.57 7.02 0.94
CA THR A 220 29.09 5.78 0.32
C THR A 220 28.97 4.52 1.18
N ASP A 221 28.23 3.58 0.63
CA ASP A 221 28.03 2.20 1.04
C ASP A 221 29.30 1.53 1.59
N THR A 222 29.18 0.96 2.79
CA THR A 222 30.05 -0.13 3.23
C THR A 222 29.19 -1.16 3.95
N GLU A 223 28.62 -2.08 3.17
CA GLU A 223 28.13 -3.36 3.69
C GLU A 223 29.30 -4.08 4.37
N SER A 224 29.30 -4.11 5.70
CA SER A 224 30.16 -4.99 6.48
C SER A 224 29.42 -6.29 6.76
N LEU A 225 29.68 -7.27 5.89
CA LEU A 225 29.44 -8.69 6.13
C LEU A 225 30.27 -9.13 7.35
N SER A 226 29.62 -9.59 8.42
CA SER A 226 30.15 -10.67 9.24
C SER A 226 29.05 -11.36 10.05
N SER A 227 28.74 -12.53 9.52
CA SER A 227 27.94 -13.62 10.05
C SER A 227 28.39 -14.06 11.44
N ALA A 228 27.48 -14.08 12.42
CA ALA A 228 27.57 -15.01 13.54
C ALA A 228 27.12 -16.38 13.01
N SER A 229 28.09 -17.22 12.67
CA SER A 229 27.85 -18.55 12.11
C SER A 229 27.24 -19.49 13.17
N THR A 230 25.92 -19.70 13.10
CA THR A 230 25.39 -21.04 13.35
C THR A 230 25.82 -21.91 12.19
N HIS A 231 26.82 -22.78 12.42
CA HIS A 231 27.30 -23.73 11.43
C HIS A 231 26.19 -24.76 11.15
N THR A 232 25.34 -24.50 10.17
CA THR A 232 24.46 -25.51 9.59
C THR A 232 25.28 -26.27 8.53
N GLN A 233 25.52 -27.55 8.81
CA GLN A 233 26.14 -28.46 7.84
C GLN A 233 25.22 -28.58 6.61
N SER A 234 25.82 -28.52 5.42
CA SER A 234 25.08 -28.60 4.16
C SER A 234 24.36 -29.94 4.05
N LEU A 235 23.14 -29.92 3.49
CA LEU A 235 22.30 -31.10 3.27
C LEU A 235 23.06 -32.23 2.55
N GLU A 236 23.99 -31.87 1.66
CA GLU A 236 24.82 -32.83 0.93
C GLU A 236 25.91 -33.49 1.80
N GLN A 237 26.31 -32.89 2.92
CA GLN A 237 27.24 -33.49 3.88
C GLN A 237 26.53 -34.46 4.85
N LEU A 238 25.25 -34.24 5.14
CA LEU A 238 24.43 -35.16 5.94
C LEU A 238 24.05 -36.42 5.16
N LEU A 239 23.76 -36.28 3.86
CA LEU A 239 23.36 -37.39 2.99
C LEU A 239 24.54 -38.27 2.52
N ASN A 240 25.79 -37.79 2.65
CA ASN A 240 27.00 -38.53 2.25
C ASN A 240 27.80 -39.08 3.45
N SER A 241 27.28 -38.99 4.68
CA SER A 241 27.90 -39.64 5.84
C SER A 241 27.70 -41.15 5.73
N PRO A 242 28.76 -41.98 5.77
CA PRO A 242 28.62 -43.41 5.51
C PRO A 242 27.72 -44.05 6.58
N GLU A 243 26.64 -44.65 6.10
CA GLU A 243 25.75 -45.56 6.80
C GLU A 243 26.54 -46.75 7.34
N THR A 244 27.20 -46.58 8.48
CA THR A 244 27.82 -47.68 9.22
C THR A 244 27.55 -47.47 10.69
N LYS A 245 26.28 -47.63 11.10
CA LYS A 245 25.86 -47.91 12.49
C LYS A 245 24.35 -48.15 12.68
N LEU A 246 23.58 -48.37 11.62
CA LEU A 246 22.15 -48.66 11.73
C LEU A 246 21.83 -50.18 11.82
N GLU A 247 22.80 -51.07 11.61
CA GLU A 247 22.56 -52.53 11.61
C GLU A 247 22.87 -53.26 12.93
N GLN A 248 23.19 -52.57 14.03
CA GLN A 248 23.62 -53.24 15.28
C GLN A 248 22.67 -53.15 16.49
N HIS A 249 21.44 -52.67 16.32
CA HIS A 249 20.45 -52.67 17.41
C HIS A 249 19.10 -53.27 16.96
N ILE A 250 19.12 -54.56 16.62
CA ILE A 250 17.90 -55.38 16.38
C ILE A 250 17.40 -56.05 17.69
N ALA A 251 18.00 -55.79 18.85
CA ALA A 251 17.54 -56.41 20.10
C ALA A 251 17.72 -55.50 21.32
N GLU A 252 16.75 -54.63 21.59
CA GLU A 252 16.20 -54.28 22.92
C GLU A 252 15.32 -53.03 22.80
N PRO A 253 14.17 -52.93 23.51
CA PRO A 253 13.39 -51.71 23.55
C PRO A 253 14.10 -50.65 24.40
N PRO A 254 14.40 -49.44 23.89
CA PRO A 254 14.97 -48.38 24.70
C PRO A 254 13.93 -47.84 25.68
N LEU A 255 14.25 -47.92 26.97
CA LEU A 255 13.57 -47.25 28.09
C LEU A 255 13.45 -45.73 27.82
N TRP A 256 12.27 -45.26 27.41
CA TRP A 256 11.91 -43.84 27.28
C TRP A 256 11.65 -43.14 28.63
N HIS A 257 12.24 -43.60 29.73
CA HIS A 257 12.03 -43.00 31.05
C HIS A 257 13.34 -42.45 31.59
N ALA A 258 13.83 -41.39 30.94
CA ALA A 258 14.59 -40.39 31.65
C ALA A 258 13.60 -39.59 32.51
N GLU A 259 13.39 -40.03 33.75
CA GLU A 259 12.69 -39.24 34.76
C GLU A 259 13.51 -37.98 35.03
N PHE A 260 13.26 -36.92 34.25
CA PHE A 260 13.77 -35.60 34.57
C PHE A 260 13.24 -35.22 35.95
N THR A 261 14.14 -34.76 36.82
CA THR A 261 13.71 -34.24 38.11
C THR A 261 12.80 -33.02 37.88
N LYS A 262 11.83 -32.81 38.77
CA LYS A 262 10.84 -31.74 38.63
C LYS A 262 11.51 -30.37 38.47
N GLU A 263 12.64 -30.17 39.13
CA GLU A 263 13.46 -28.98 39.11
C GLU A 263 14.13 -28.75 37.73
N GLU A 264 14.64 -29.81 37.09
CA GLU A 264 15.21 -29.73 35.73
C GLU A 264 14.14 -29.41 34.68
N LEU A 265 12.93 -29.99 34.83
CA LEU A 265 11.79 -29.66 33.97
C LEU A 265 11.37 -28.20 34.11
N VAL A 266 11.30 -27.69 35.35
CA VAL A 266 10.99 -26.28 35.61
C VAL A 266 12.07 -25.37 35.04
N GLN A 267 13.35 -25.73 35.17
CA GLN A 267 14.45 -24.97 34.62
C GLN A 267 14.41 -24.94 33.08
N LYS A 268 14.23 -26.09 32.42
CA LYS A 268 14.06 -26.16 30.97
C LYS A 268 12.84 -25.38 30.50
N LEU A 269 11.71 -25.51 31.18
CA LEU A 269 10.50 -24.75 30.87
C LEU A 269 10.79 -23.25 30.94
N SER A 270 11.41 -22.78 32.03
CA SER A 270 11.74 -21.36 32.20
C SER A 270 12.73 -20.83 31.15
N SER A 271 13.69 -21.66 30.73
CA SER A 271 14.64 -21.35 29.65
C SER A 271 13.91 -21.23 28.31
N THR A 272 13.07 -22.20 27.99
CA THR A 272 12.28 -22.23 26.75
C THR A 272 11.30 -21.06 26.71
N THR A 273 10.63 -20.74 27.82
CA THR A 273 9.75 -19.58 27.92
C THR A 273 10.50 -18.28 27.65
N LYS A 274 11.66 -18.07 28.28
CA LYS A 274 12.49 -16.87 28.02
C LYS A 274 12.94 -16.78 26.55
N SER A 275 13.33 -17.91 25.95
CA SER A 275 13.70 -17.93 24.53
C SER A 275 12.51 -17.62 23.62
N ALA A 276 11.32 -18.14 23.94
CA ALA A 276 10.10 -17.86 23.19
C ALA A 276 9.70 -16.38 23.31
N ASP A 277 9.82 -15.78 24.50
CA ASP A 277 9.55 -14.36 24.71
C ASP A 277 10.50 -13.47 23.90
N HIS A 278 11.80 -13.82 23.87
CA HIS A 278 12.78 -13.10 23.05
C HIS A 278 12.48 -13.19 21.55
N LEU A 279 12.17 -14.40 21.04
CA LEU A 279 11.79 -14.58 19.63
C LEU A 279 10.51 -13.82 19.27
N ASN A 280 9.53 -13.78 20.18
CA ASN A 280 8.32 -12.97 20.00
C ASN A 280 8.64 -11.47 19.96
N GLY A 281 9.60 -11.00 20.75
CA GLY A 281 10.09 -9.63 20.70
C GLY A 281 10.70 -9.29 19.34
N LEU A 282 11.62 -10.13 18.86
CA LEU A 282 12.25 -9.96 17.54
C LEU A 282 11.22 -10.04 16.40
N LEU A 283 10.21 -10.90 16.52
CA LEU A 283 9.13 -11.00 15.55
C LEU A 283 8.35 -9.68 15.48
N ARG A 284 7.98 -9.10 16.63
CA ARG A 284 7.28 -7.81 16.69
C ARG A 284 8.12 -6.67 16.11
N GLU A 285 9.42 -6.64 16.37
CA GLU A 285 10.34 -5.66 15.78
C GLU A 285 10.43 -5.83 14.25
N THR A 286 10.46 -7.08 13.77
CA THR A 286 10.47 -7.40 12.34
C THR A 286 9.15 -7.02 11.67
N GLU A 287 8.01 -7.27 12.32
CA GLU A 287 6.68 -6.86 11.84
C GLU A 287 6.56 -5.34 11.78
N ALA A 288 7.05 -4.62 12.79
CA ALA A 288 7.03 -3.16 12.83
C ALA A 288 7.89 -2.55 11.72
N THR A 289 9.11 -3.07 11.50
CA THR A 289 9.99 -2.61 10.41
C THR A 289 9.39 -2.92 9.04
N ASN A 290 8.78 -4.09 8.86
CA ASN A 290 8.11 -4.46 7.61
C ASN A 290 6.90 -3.54 7.32
N ALA A 291 6.11 -3.19 8.34
CA ALA A 291 5.01 -2.23 8.19
C ALA A 291 5.50 -0.86 7.69
N ILE A 292 6.62 -0.37 8.21
CA ILE A 292 7.25 0.89 7.77
C ILE A 292 7.72 0.78 6.30
N LEU A 293 8.39 -0.32 5.94
CA LEU A 293 8.86 -0.55 4.57
C LEU A 293 7.70 -0.62 3.58
N MET A 294 6.58 -1.26 3.95
CA MET A 294 5.39 -1.30 3.11
C MET A 294 4.80 0.10 2.85
N GLU A 295 4.75 0.97 3.87
CA GLU A 295 4.30 2.35 3.70
C GLU A 295 5.27 3.17 2.83
N GLN A 296 6.58 3.00 3.00
CA GLN A 296 7.59 3.63 2.13
C GLN A 296 7.40 3.20 0.67
N ILE A 297 7.16 1.90 0.41
CA ILE A 297 6.87 1.40 -0.94
C ILE A 297 5.61 2.05 -1.52
N LYS A 298 4.55 2.21 -0.73
CA LYS A 298 3.31 2.89 -1.19
C LYS A 298 3.59 4.34 -1.55
N LEU A 299 4.30 5.08 -0.69
CA LEU A 299 4.67 6.47 -0.94
C LEU A 299 5.53 6.61 -2.20
N LEU A 300 6.59 5.81 -2.33
CA LEU A 300 7.46 5.81 -3.51
C LEU A 300 6.68 5.48 -4.79
N LYS A 301 5.78 4.49 -4.77
CA LYS A 301 4.91 4.18 -5.91
C LYS A 301 3.96 5.32 -6.28
N SER A 302 3.49 6.08 -5.29
CA SER A 302 2.64 7.26 -5.55
C SER A 302 3.46 8.42 -6.14
N GLU A 303 4.68 8.59 -5.65
CA GLU A 303 5.60 9.63 -6.08
C GLU A 303 6.10 9.38 -7.51
N ILE A 304 6.46 8.14 -7.86
CA ILE A 304 6.80 7.77 -9.24
C ILE A 304 5.66 8.13 -10.19
N ARG A 305 4.41 7.74 -9.87
CA ARG A 305 3.24 8.05 -10.69
C ARG A 305 2.95 9.55 -10.80
N ARG A 306 3.30 10.33 -9.78
CA ARG A 306 3.20 11.79 -9.81
C ARG A 306 4.29 12.39 -10.71
N LEU A 307 5.54 11.94 -10.56
CA LEU A 307 6.69 12.37 -11.35
C LEU A 307 6.52 12.03 -12.83
N GLU A 308 5.99 10.85 -13.16
CA GLU A 308 5.70 10.45 -14.53
C GLU A 308 4.68 11.39 -15.20
N ARG A 309 3.58 11.70 -14.51
CA ARG A 309 2.58 12.66 -15.01
C ARG A 309 3.15 14.08 -15.16
N ASN A 310 3.97 14.51 -14.20
CA ASN A 310 4.64 15.81 -14.29
C ASN A 310 5.62 15.84 -15.46
N GLN A 311 6.39 14.78 -15.69
CA GLN A 311 7.31 14.67 -16.82
C GLN A 311 6.55 14.69 -18.16
N GLU A 312 5.40 14.01 -18.25
CA GLU A 312 4.52 14.08 -19.41
C GLU A 312 3.95 15.50 -19.60
N GLY A 313 3.61 16.19 -18.51
CA GLY A 313 3.24 17.60 -18.51
C GLY A 313 4.34 18.50 -19.04
N GLU A 314 5.57 18.34 -18.58
CA GLU A 314 6.73 19.10 -19.06
C GLU A 314 7.03 18.82 -20.54
N LYS A 315 6.98 17.55 -20.97
CA LYS A 315 7.08 17.17 -22.38
C LYS A 315 5.98 17.85 -23.20
N SER A 316 4.75 17.87 -22.71
CA SER A 316 3.61 18.54 -23.36
C SER A 316 3.81 20.06 -23.45
N VAL A 317 4.33 20.70 -22.41
CA VAL A 317 4.66 22.14 -22.42
C VAL A 317 5.77 22.45 -23.43
N ALA A 318 6.85 21.67 -23.45
CA ALA A 318 7.93 21.83 -24.43
C ALA A 318 7.42 21.57 -25.86
N ASN A 319 6.55 20.57 -26.04
CA ASN A 319 5.88 20.27 -27.29
C ASN A 319 4.97 21.43 -27.75
N LEU A 320 4.26 22.08 -26.84
CA LEU A 320 3.44 23.26 -27.15
C LEU A 320 4.30 24.45 -27.58
N GLU A 321 5.45 24.66 -26.96
CA GLU A 321 6.38 25.70 -27.38
C GLU A 321 6.98 25.41 -28.77
N TYR A 322 7.36 24.15 -29.01
CA TYR A 322 7.78 23.71 -30.33
C TYR A 322 6.67 23.88 -31.37
N LEU A 323 5.43 23.48 -31.03
CA LEU A 323 4.26 23.62 -31.89
C LEU A 323 3.97 25.09 -32.19
N LYS A 324 4.08 26.00 -31.22
CA LYS A 324 3.96 27.45 -31.44
C LYS A 324 4.92 27.89 -32.54
N ASN A 325 6.18 27.46 -32.48
CA ASN A 325 7.19 27.82 -33.49
C ASN A 325 6.85 27.22 -34.87
N VAL A 326 6.40 25.96 -34.90
CA VAL A 326 5.96 25.28 -36.13
C VAL A 326 4.73 25.95 -36.75
N LEU A 327 3.74 26.33 -35.94
CA LEU A 327 2.53 27.02 -36.38
C LEU A 327 2.84 28.43 -36.88
N LEU A 328 3.73 29.17 -36.20
CA LEU A 328 4.22 30.46 -36.68
C LEU A 328 4.89 30.31 -38.06
N GLN A 329 5.80 29.33 -38.20
CA GLN A 329 6.40 29.03 -39.50
C GLN A 329 5.33 28.66 -40.55
N PHE A 330 4.36 27.82 -40.20
CA PHE A 330 3.29 27.40 -41.12
C PHE A 330 2.43 28.57 -41.61
N ILE A 331 2.15 29.56 -40.75
CA ILE A 331 1.36 30.74 -41.10
C ILE A 331 2.15 31.70 -41.99
N PHE A 332 3.42 31.94 -41.68
CA PHE A 332 4.24 32.96 -42.36
C PHE A 332 5.02 32.44 -43.59
N LEU A 333 5.16 31.12 -43.76
CA LEU A 333 5.81 30.54 -44.94
C LEU A 333 4.93 30.64 -46.19
N LYS A 334 5.56 31.00 -47.31
CA LYS A 334 4.93 31.00 -48.64
C LYS A 334 4.50 29.58 -49.01
N PRO A 335 3.41 29.40 -49.79
CA PRO A 335 3.01 28.09 -50.31
C PRO A 335 4.16 27.47 -51.11
N GLY A 336 4.62 26.28 -50.69
CA GLY A 336 5.78 25.59 -51.26
C GLY A 336 6.13 24.33 -50.47
N SER A 337 7.15 23.60 -50.91
CA SER A 337 7.55 22.29 -50.36
C SER A 337 7.87 22.31 -48.87
N GLU A 338 8.32 23.45 -48.33
CA GLU A 338 8.63 23.57 -46.90
C GLU A 338 7.37 23.60 -46.04
N ARG A 339 6.33 24.31 -46.49
CA ARG A 339 5.04 24.39 -45.81
C ARG A 339 4.27 23.07 -45.86
N GLU A 340 4.44 22.31 -46.93
CA GLU A 340 3.83 20.97 -47.09
C GLU A 340 4.44 19.91 -46.15
N ARG A 341 5.64 20.15 -45.61
CA ARG A 341 6.31 19.24 -44.66
C ARG A 341 5.93 19.46 -43.19
N LEU A 342 5.27 20.57 -42.85
CA LEU A 342 4.88 20.91 -41.47
C LEU A 342 3.62 20.22 -40.95
N PRO A 343 2.58 19.89 -41.75
CA PRO A 343 1.38 19.20 -41.26
C PRO A 343 1.63 17.84 -40.59
N PRO A 344 2.54 16.96 -41.08
CA PRO A 344 2.91 15.73 -40.37
C PRO A 344 3.59 15.99 -39.02
N VAL A 345 4.34 17.08 -38.90
CA VAL A 345 4.99 17.49 -37.64
C VAL A 345 3.93 17.97 -36.64
N ILE A 346 2.98 18.80 -37.09
CA ILE A 346 1.84 19.24 -36.28
C ILE A 346 1.00 18.04 -35.83
N ASP A 347 0.76 17.07 -36.72
CA ASP A 347 0.06 15.82 -36.40
C ASP A 347 0.77 15.00 -35.33
N THR A 348 2.10 14.88 -35.42
CA THR A 348 2.91 14.14 -34.44
C THR A 348 2.89 14.80 -33.07
N VAL A 349 2.92 16.13 -33.02
CA VAL A 349 2.98 16.90 -31.77
C VAL A 349 1.61 17.00 -31.09
N LEU A 350 0.52 17.09 -31.86
CA LEU A 350 -0.85 17.19 -31.36
C LEU A 350 -1.59 15.84 -31.27
N GLN A 351 -1.03 14.77 -31.82
CA GLN A 351 -1.67 13.45 -31.92
C GLN A 351 -3.10 13.53 -32.47
N LEU A 352 -3.26 14.15 -33.64
CA LEU A 352 -4.58 14.44 -34.20
C LEU A 352 -5.40 13.17 -34.46
N SER A 353 -6.71 13.25 -34.32
CA SER A 353 -7.62 12.16 -34.68
C SER A 353 -7.62 11.94 -36.21
N PRO A 354 -8.04 10.76 -36.70
CA PRO A 354 -8.13 10.50 -38.14
C PRO A 354 -8.99 11.53 -38.90
N GLU A 355 -10.05 12.04 -38.26
CA GLU A 355 -10.93 13.06 -38.82
C GLU A 355 -10.25 14.43 -38.91
N GLU A 356 -9.45 14.77 -37.90
CA GLU A 356 -8.67 16.01 -37.83
C GLU A 356 -7.53 16.00 -38.86
N LYS A 357 -6.81 14.87 -39.00
CA LYS A 357 -5.80 14.68 -40.05
C LYS A 357 -6.37 14.92 -41.45
N GLY A 358 -7.59 14.43 -41.70
CA GLY A 358 -8.30 14.65 -42.97
C GLY A 358 -8.55 16.13 -43.26
N LYS A 359 -8.95 16.91 -42.26
CA LYS A 359 -9.19 18.36 -42.39
C LYS A 359 -7.90 19.13 -42.66
N THR A 360 -6.82 18.82 -41.95
CA THR A 360 -5.52 19.50 -42.10
C THR A 360 -4.90 19.23 -43.49
N CYS A 361 -5.01 17.99 -43.98
CA CYS A 361 -4.58 17.61 -45.33
C CYS A 361 -5.41 18.29 -46.43
N TYR A 362 -6.74 18.31 -46.26
CA TYR A 362 -7.66 18.96 -47.20
C TYR A 362 -7.42 20.46 -47.35
N HIS A 363 -7.23 21.18 -46.23
CA HIS A 363 -6.96 22.62 -46.25
C HIS A 363 -5.57 22.96 -46.81
N CYS A 364 -4.55 22.14 -46.56
CA CYS A 364 -3.23 22.31 -47.19
C CYS A 364 -3.32 22.14 -48.72
N SER A 365 -4.00 21.10 -49.21
CA SER A 365 -4.16 20.84 -50.65
C SER A 365 -4.93 21.95 -51.37
N ARG A 366 -5.93 22.56 -50.71
CA ARG A 366 -6.75 23.63 -51.29
C ARG A 366 -6.02 24.97 -51.37
N TYR A 367 -5.15 25.29 -50.40
CA TYR A 367 -4.31 26.50 -50.42
C TYR A 367 -3.26 26.45 -51.54
N VAL A 368 -2.66 25.28 -51.79
CA VAL A 368 -1.70 25.07 -52.89
C VAL A 368 -2.38 25.21 -54.26
N LYS A 369 -3.59 24.64 -54.41
CA LYS A 369 -4.38 24.78 -55.64
C LYS A 369 -4.88 26.21 -55.87
N GLY A 370 -5.33 26.92 -54.83
CA GLY A 370 -5.79 28.31 -54.93
C GLY A 370 -4.68 29.31 -55.29
N ALA A 371 -3.45 29.08 -54.82
CA ALA A 371 -2.29 29.86 -55.23
C ALA A 371 -1.92 29.61 -56.70
N ALA A 372 -2.03 28.35 -57.18
CA ALA A 372 -1.80 28.03 -58.58
C ALA A 372 -2.85 28.72 -59.50
N THR A 373 -4.13 28.72 -59.14
CA THR A 373 -5.17 29.39 -59.97
C THR A 373 -5.03 30.91 -60.00
N SER A 374 -4.51 31.54 -58.95
CA SER A 374 -4.27 33.00 -58.95
C SER A 374 -3.11 33.42 -59.87
N VAL A 375 -2.17 32.51 -60.18
CA VAL A 375 -1.07 32.80 -61.12
C VAL A 375 -1.56 32.69 -62.58
N TYR A 376 -2.55 31.85 -62.86
CA TYR A 376 -3.16 31.73 -64.20
C TYR A 376 -4.14 32.86 -64.59
N TYR A 377 -4.49 33.75 -63.66
CA TYR A 377 -5.35 34.92 -63.93
C TYR A 377 -4.59 36.26 -63.95
N LEU A 378 -3.26 36.25 -63.76
CA LEU A 378 -2.39 37.45 -63.83
C LEU A 378 -1.37 37.39 -64.99
N HIS A 379 -1.52 36.45 -65.91
CA HIS A 379 -0.99 36.49 -67.27
C HIS A 379 -2.16 36.38 -68.24
#